data_AF-A0A369KY68-F1
#
_entry.id   AF-A0A369KY68-F1
#
_cell.length_a   1.000
_cell.length_b   1.000
_cell.length_c   1.000
_cell.angle_alpha   90.00
_cell.angle_beta   90.00
_cell.angle_gamma   90.00
#
_symmetry.space_group_name_H-M   'P 1'
#
loop_
_entity.id
_entity.type
_entity.pdbx_description
1 polymer ?
#
loop_
_entity_poly.entity_id
_entity_poly.type
_entity_poly.pdbx_seq_one_letter_code
_entity_poly.pdbx_strand_id
1 'polypeptide(L)'
;MLRILHSLPRTHKLLLLPVATMVTVLGAHKIVTLVENTQRQGQIPETVLYPLAPETQPGLPSLNSDRYSVADAIEIATQTIDATRGYIPLSQLKPTEIIDLSSASLSGDTHGEAAPKLLASPPGVETVAAEQEAPSVELVATLDSGALHMALVIGTLASGMLDDTHTDDEALAADATSYEDYDDAELAFFEDGPVAFEREIDADEPFVPEWRTYTVQQGDTFAVLAQNELGLGYSEAIGLLEGLPDQRVLTHWRAGNTFEYQLDEQDRLMAMRVMKNAREGFLLEREEEGFEVATIERAGEATQRLFAGSVSGSFARSAQATGLSSTEVAQISRLLEKKLDFRRDTRRGDEFQVLIESDIIDGASFDSRILAIQYEGARMDLTLVRNSADNNYYTPDGQSLDPAFSRYPFEGSYRMSSSFNPRRTHPVTGRVSPHRGTDWAMPIGTPVQAPADGRVEKVGNHPVAGRYLVVRHDNGYRTRYLHLSRPLVSRGDRVSMGERIALSGNTGRSTGPHLHYEVIVNNSAVDAMKVELPESQSLDGERLMAFQQEAEPLLAVLRSGETGTVVAQASGSDDD
;
A
#
# COMPACT_ATOMS: atom_id res chain seq x y z
N MET A 1 37.19 -12.39 28.07
CA MET A 1 35.88 -12.05 28.69
C MET A 1 35.54 -12.86 29.96
N LEU A 2 35.72 -14.19 29.96
CA LEU A 2 35.38 -15.07 31.11
C LEU A 2 36.11 -14.75 32.43
N ARG A 3 37.33 -14.19 32.39
CA ARG A 3 38.07 -13.76 33.60
C ARG A 3 37.48 -12.52 34.30
N ILE A 4 36.80 -11.63 33.56
CA ILE A 4 36.24 -10.38 34.11
C ILE A 4 34.90 -10.65 34.81
N LEU A 5 34.15 -11.65 34.37
CA LEU A 5 32.88 -12.05 34.98
C LEU A 5 33.05 -12.70 36.36
N HIS A 6 34.22 -13.27 36.67
CA HIS A 6 34.46 -13.91 37.97
C HIS A 6 34.78 -12.93 39.10
N SER A 7 35.22 -11.70 38.82
CA SER A 7 35.61 -10.70 39.83
C SER A 7 34.48 -9.74 40.26
N LEU A 8 33.30 -9.79 39.63
CA LEU A 8 32.22 -8.86 39.92
C LEU A 8 31.31 -9.30 41.09
N PRO A 9 30.80 -8.36 41.92
CA PRO A 9 29.83 -8.65 42.98
C PRO A 9 28.53 -9.26 42.43
N ARG A 10 27.88 -10.14 43.20
CA ARG A 10 26.68 -10.90 42.79
C ARG A 10 25.53 -10.04 42.26
N THR A 11 25.39 -8.80 42.71
CA THR A 11 24.34 -7.86 42.26
C THR A 11 24.53 -7.39 40.82
N HIS A 12 25.77 -7.27 40.34
CA HIS A 12 26.05 -6.85 38.96
C HIS A 12 25.95 -8.00 37.96
N LYS A 13 26.06 -9.25 38.42
CA LYS A 13 25.87 -10.44 37.58
C LYS A 13 24.41 -10.63 37.15
N LEU A 14 23.45 -10.28 38.02
CA LEU A 14 22.01 -10.36 37.74
C LEU A 14 21.55 -9.29 36.72
N LEU A 15 22.18 -8.12 36.70
CA LEU A 15 21.90 -7.06 35.72
C LEU A 15 22.48 -7.35 34.32
N LEU A 16 23.60 -8.09 34.26
CA LEU A 16 24.25 -8.42 32.98
C LEU A 16 23.66 -9.66 32.29
N LEU A 17 22.91 -10.49 33.01
CA LEU A 17 22.30 -11.71 32.47
C LEU A 17 21.28 -11.44 31.36
N PRO A 18 20.32 -10.49 31.49
CA PRO A 18 19.42 -10.14 30.39
C PRO A 18 20.13 -9.48 29.18
N VAL A 19 21.22 -8.75 29.41
CA VAL A 19 22.02 -8.15 28.33
C VAL A 19 22.82 -9.23 27.59
N ALA A 20 23.40 -10.17 28.31
CA ALA A 20 24.14 -11.28 27.72
C ALA A 20 23.23 -12.25 26.95
N THR A 21 22.01 -12.52 27.44
CA THR A 21 21.01 -13.32 26.71
C THR A 21 20.49 -12.57 25.48
N MET A 22 20.29 -11.25 25.56
CA MET A 22 19.90 -10.45 24.40
C MET A 22 20.99 -10.44 23.32
N VAL A 23 22.28 -10.27 23.69
CA VAL A 23 23.41 -10.29 22.74
C VAL A 23 23.62 -11.68 22.12
N THR A 24 23.39 -12.76 22.87
CA THR A 24 23.48 -14.12 22.32
C THR A 24 22.30 -14.46 21.41
N VAL A 25 21.09 -13.98 21.72
CA VAL A 25 19.92 -14.11 20.83
C VAL A 25 20.10 -13.28 19.56
N LEU A 26 20.62 -12.05 19.67
CA LEU A 26 20.92 -11.20 18.50
C LEU A 26 22.05 -11.80 17.63
N GLY A 27 23.06 -12.38 18.28
CA GLY A 27 24.16 -13.07 17.60
C GLY A 27 23.71 -14.34 16.90
N ALA A 28 22.87 -15.14 17.55
CA ALA A 28 22.26 -16.34 16.95
C ALA A 28 21.34 -15.96 15.78
N HIS A 29 20.55 -14.89 15.92
CA HIS A 29 19.69 -14.40 14.84
C HIS A 29 20.51 -13.90 13.64
N LYS A 30 21.63 -13.20 13.86
CA LYS A 30 22.56 -12.80 12.79
C LYS A 30 23.19 -13.99 12.09
N ILE A 31 23.56 -15.04 12.82
CA ILE A 31 24.15 -16.26 12.24
C ILE A 31 23.10 -17.03 11.44
N VAL A 32 21.86 -17.15 11.93
CA VAL A 32 20.77 -17.79 11.20
C VAL A 32 20.45 -17.02 9.91
N THR A 33 20.37 -15.68 9.96
CA THR A 33 20.17 -14.87 8.74
C THR A 33 21.35 -14.95 7.77
N LEU A 34 22.58 -15.08 8.27
CA LEU A 34 23.75 -15.27 7.41
C LEU A 34 23.70 -16.65 6.74
N VAL A 35 23.38 -17.71 7.49
CA VAL A 35 23.25 -19.08 6.96
C VAL A 35 22.09 -19.19 5.96
N GLU A 36 20.95 -18.55 6.22
CA GLU A 36 19.83 -18.48 5.28
C GLU A 36 20.17 -17.67 4.02
N ASN A 37 20.95 -16.59 4.14
CA ASN A 37 21.44 -15.82 2.99
C ASN A 37 22.47 -16.60 2.16
N THR A 38 23.37 -17.36 2.80
CA THR A 38 24.32 -18.23 2.10
C THR A 38 23.61 -19.41 1.42
N GLN A 39 22.51 -19.91 1.98
CA GLN A 39 21.68 -20.95 1.34
C GLN A 39 20.80 -20.42 0.19
N ARG A 40 20.63 -19.09 0.06
CA ARG A 40 19.95 -18.43 -1.07
C ARG A 40 20.87 -18.06 -2.24
N GLN A 41 22.18 -18.34 -2.16
CA GLN A 41 23.10 -18.17 -3.30
C GLN A 41 22.72 -19.13 -4.44
N GLY A 42 21.89 -18.63 -5.34
CA GLY A 42 21.30 -19.34 -6.46
C GLY A 42 20.12 -18.60 -7.09
N GLN A 43 19.54 -17.62 -6.39
CA GLN A 43 18.61 -16.64 -6.97
C GLN A 43 19.03 -15.23 -6.55
N ILE A 44 19.51 -14.46 -7.52
CA ILE A 44 19.81 -13.04 -7.38
C ILE A 44 18.47 -12.30 -7.26
N PRO A 45 18.17 -11.59 -6.15
CA PRO A 45 17.13 -10.57 -6.19
C PRO A 45 17.69 -9.36 -6.94
N GLU A 46 17.03 -8.93 -8.02
CA GLU A 46 17.39 -7.76 -8.85
C GLU A 46 17.34 -6.41 -8.09
N THR A 47 17.16 -6.40 -6.77
CA THR A 47 16.94 -5.19 -5.98
C THR A 47 17.51 -5.33 -4.57
N VAL A 48 18.33 -4.36 -4.15
CA VAL A 48 18.91 -4.28 -2.80
C VAL A 48 18.25 -3.13 -2.02
N LEU A 49 17.61 -3.45 -0.89
CA LEU A 49 17.03 -2.46 0.04
C LEU A 49 18.12 -1.88 0.93
N TYR A 50 18.24 -0.54 1.01
CA TYR A 50 19.31 0.11 1.78
C TYR A 50 18.83 1.33 2.60
N PRO A 51 19.24 1.45 3.89
CA PRO A 51 19.03 2.66 4.68
C PRO A 51 20.21 3.65 4.51
N LEU A 52 19.96 4.83 3.94
CA LEU A 52 20.94 5.93 3.91
C LEU A 52 20.85 6.76 5.19
N ALA A 53 21.98 7.33 5.62
CA ALA A 53 22.02 8.26 6.74
C ALA A 53 21.25 9.57 6.39
N PRO A 54 20.52 10.19 7.34
CA PRO A 54 19.71 11.39 7.08
C PRO A 54 20.54 12.64 6.70
N GLU A 55 21.87 12.56 6.79
CA GLU A 55 22.82 13.63 6.44
C GLU A 55 23.07 13.73 4.92
N THR A 56 22.74 12.70 4.12
CA THR A 56 22.88 12.74 2.66
C THR A 56 21.61 13.27 2.00
N GLN A 57 21.36 14.56 2.24
CA GLN A 57 20.27 15.30 1.61
C GLN A 57 20.65 15.71 0.17
N PRO A 58 19.82 15.43 -0.85
CA PRO A 58 19.84 16.26 -2.06
C PRO A 58 19.35 17.64 -1.64
N GLY A 59 20.28 18.60 -1.56
CA GLY A 59 19.99 19.95 -1.10
C GLY A 59 18.82 20.54 -1.85
N LEU A 60 17.80 20.98 -1.10
CA LEU A 60 16.89 22.02 -1.57
C LEU A 60 17.76 23.20 -2.06
N PRO A 61 17.42 23.86 -3.17
CA PRO A 61 18.12 25.08 -3.55
C PRO A 61 18.01 26.03 -2.36
N SER A 62 19.15 26.34 -1.75
CA SER A 62 19.23 27.46 -0.84
C SER A 62 18.73 28.67 -1.63
N LEU A 63 17.66 29.29 -1.13
CA LEU A 63 17.26 30.60 -1.60
C LEU A 63 18.47 31.50 -1.37
N ASN A 64 19.18 31.76 -2.46
CA ASN A 64 20.25 32.73 -2.51
C ASN A 64 19.63 34.03 -2.01
N SER A 65 20.02 34.43 -0.81
CA SER A 65 19.60 35.69 -0.22
C SER A 65 20.45 36.77 -0.88
N ASP A 66 20.21 37.00 -2.17
CA ASP A 66 20.53 38.26 -2.81
C ASP A 66 19.68 39.30 -2.08
N ARG A 67 20.33 39.98 -1.14
CA ARG A 67 19.78 41.10 -0.40
C ARG A 67 19.29 42.12 -1.42
N TYR A 68 17.99 42.16 -1.65
CA TYR A 68 17.34 43.32 -2.23
C TYR A 68 17.79 44.54 -1.43
N SER A 69 18.36 45.53 -2.12
CA SER A 69 18.69 46.77 -1.45
C SER A 69 17.37 47.38 -0.95
N VAL A 70 17.39 48.02 0.22
CA VAL A 70 16.20 48.68 0.79
C VAL A 70 15.63 49.71 -0.21
N ALA A 71 16.42 50.20 -1.15
CA ALA A 71 15.98 51.08 -2.23
C ALA A 71 15.07 50.38 -3.25
N ASP A 72 15.36 49.13 -3.63
CA ASP A 72 14.58 48.37 -4.61
C ASP A 72 13.22 47.91 -4.02
N ALA A 73 13.19 47.60 -2.73
CA ALA A 73 11.96 47.28 -2.01
C ALA A 73 11.01 48.48 -1.89
N ILE A 74 11.57 49.69 -1.76
CA ILE A 74 10.78 50.93 -1.74
C ILE A 74 10.21 51.23 -3.13
N GLU A 75 10.96 51.04 -4.21
CA GLU A 75 10.47 51.32 -5.57
C GLU A 75 9.33 50.38 -6.00
N ILE A 76 9.42 49.09 -5.65
CA ILE A 76 8.37 48.09 -5.91
C ILE A 76 7.11 48.37 -5.06
N ALA A 77 7.28 48.81 -3.80
CA ALA A 77 6.16 49.23 -2.96
C ALA A 77 5.50 50.52 -3.46
N THR A 78 6.25 51.44 -4.08
CA THR A 78 5.71 52.69 -4.59
C THR A 78 4.93 52.49 -5.89
N GLN A 79 5.39 51.58 -6.77
CA GLN A 79 4.68 51.23 -8.00
C GLN A 79 3.37 50.46 -7.77
N THR A 80 3.28 49.69 -6.68
CA THR A 80 2.05 48.94 -6.34
C THR A 80 0.99 49.80 -5.65
N ILE A 81 1.38 50.90 -5.00
CA ILE A 81 0.45 51.87 -4.38
C ILE A 81 -0.23 52.77 -5.43
N ASP A 82 0.42 53.08 -6.56
CA ASP A 82 -0.19 53.91 -7.61
C ASP A 82 -1.22 53.15 -8.48
N ALA A 83 -1.18 51.81 -8.48
CA ALA A 83 -2.08 50.96 -9.27
C ALA A 83 -3.49 50.76 -8.68
N THR A 84 -3.80 51.31 -7.50
CA THR A 84 -5.10 51.11 -6.80
C THR A 84 -5.89 52.39 -6.51
N ARG A 85 -5.57 53.52 -7.15
CA ARG A 85 -6.39 54.75 -7.03
C ARG A 85 -7.69 54.68 -7.85
N GLY A 86 -8.65 53.89 -7.37
CA GLY A 86 -10.09 54.05 -7.63
C GLY A 86 -10.77 54.61 -6.40
N TYR A 87 -11.03 55.91 -6.38
CA TYR A 87 -11.67 56.64 -5.27
C TYR A 87 -13.10 56.14 -5.01
N ILE A 88 -13.38 55.60 -3.83
CA ILE A 88 -14.74 55.54 -3.25
C ILE A 88 -14.73 56.44 -2.00
N PRO A 89 -15.50 57.54 -1.96
CA PRO A 89 -15.53 58.43 -0.80
C PRO A 89 -16.22 57.76 0.40
N LEU A 90 -15.60 57.90 1.58
CA LEU A 90 -16.02 57.34 2.87
C LEU A 90 -17.45 57.70 3.34
N SER A 91 -18.17 58.56 2.62
CA SER A 91 -19.55 58.94 2.92
C SER A 91 -20.59 57.87 2.57
N GLN A 92 -20.20 56.72 2.01
CA GLN A 92 -21.12 55.69 1.52
C GLN A 92 -21.12 54.38 2.32
N LEU A 93 -20.37 54.30 3.43
CA LEU A 93 -20.37 53.10 4.28
C LEU A 93 -21.34 53.28 5.45
N LYS A 94 -22.40 52.44 5.50
CA LYS A 94 -23.33 52.34 6.64
C LYS A 94 -22.75 51.38 7.70
N PRO A 95 -22.72 51.76 8.99
CA PRO A 95 -22.29 50.88 10.07
C PRO A 95 -23.49 50.19 10.74
N THR A 96 -23.48 48.86 10.79
CA THR A 96 -24.30 48.00 11.67
C THR A 96 -23.61 46.64 11.75
N GLU A 97 -23.40 45.96 12.86
CA GLU A 97 -23.51 46.25 14.30
C GLU A 97 -22.80 45.05 14.95
N ILE A 98 -21.93 45.29 15.92
CA ILE A 98 -21.24 44.25 16.71
C ILE A 98 -22.17 43.85 17.85
N ILE A 99 -22.39 42.55 18.08
CA ILE A 99 -22.79 42.05 19.41
C ILE A 99 -21.92 40.86 19.81
N ASP A 100 -21.52 40.97 21.07
CA ASP A 100 -20.47 40.33 21.84
C ASP A 100 -20.87 38.94 22.36
N LEU A 101 -19.89 38.05 22.49
CA LEU A 101 -20.03 36.70 23.04
C LEU A 101 -19.39 36.69 24.44
N SER A 102 -20.20 36.80 25.50
CA SER A 102 -19.75 36.38 26.83
C SER A 102 -20.91 36.02 27.79
N SER A 103 -20.78 34.85 28.41
CA SER A 103 -21.34 34.37 29.68
C SER A 103 -22.85 34.13 29.82
N ALA A 104 -23.24 32.88 30.11
CA ALA A 104 -23.81 32.46 31.41
C ALA A 104 -24.45 31.05 31.33
N SER A 105 -24.34 30.33 32.44
CA SER A 105 -24.80 28.96 32.70
C SER A 105 -26.16 28.90 33.42
N LEU A 106 -26.79 27.73 33.29
CA LEU A 106 -27.78 27.06 34.18
C LEU A 106 -29.25 27.55 34.26
N SER A 107 -30.12 26.54 34.02
CA SER A 107 -31.38 26.17 34.69
C SER A 107 -32.72 26.86 34.33
N GLY A 108 -33.72 26.01 34.02
CA GLY A 108 -35.08 26.10 34.58
C GLY A 108 -36.26 26.34 33.61
N ASP A 109 -37.09 25.29 33.43
CA ASP A 109 -38.57 25.30 33.26
C ASP A 109 -39.20 25.99 32.02
N THR A 110 -40.31 25.57 31.39
CA THR A 110 -41.35 24.52 31.56
C THR A 110 -42.22 24.48 30.29
N HIS A 111 -42.93 23.36 30.08
CA HIS A 111 -44.17 23.07 29.30
C HIS A 111 -43.96 21.73 28.54
N GLY A 112 -44.49 20.55 28.94
CA GLY A 112 -45.85 20.22 29.40
C GLY A 112 -46.79 20.34 28.20
N GLU A 113 -47.34 19.33 27.53
CA GLU A 113 -48.04 18.06 27.83
C GLU A 113 -48.18 17.33 26.46
N ALA A 114 -48.43 16.03 26.25
CA ALA A 114 -49.06 14.98 27.02
C ALA A 114 -48.62 13.60 26.48
N ALA A 115 -48.43 12.65 27.39
CA ALA A 115 -48.68 11.23 27.15
C ALA A 115 -49.68 10.76 28.20
N PRO A 116 -50.45 9.68 27.94
CA PRO A 116 -50.64 8.74 29.03
C PRO A 116 -50.51 7.27 28.63
N LYS A 117 -49.79 6.56 29.51
CA LYS A 117 -50.12 5.28 30.17
C LYS A 117 -49.83 3.95 29.45
N LEU A 118 -48.81 3.31 30.03
CA LEU A 118 -48.62 1.88 30.28
C LEU A 118 -49.90 1.16 30.74
N LEU A 119 -50.14 -0.06 30.23
CA LEU A 119 -50.52 -1.23 31.04
C LEU A 119 -50.45 -2.54 30.23
N ALA A 120 -49.95 -3.58 30.90
CA ALA A 120 -50.28 -5.02 30.78
C ALA A 120 -49.64 -5.92 29.69
N SER A 121 -48.93 -6.92 30.20
CA SER A 121 -48.84 -8.32 29.71
C SER A 121 -49.52 -9.23 30.75
N PRO A 122 -49.71 -10.56 30.57
CA PRO A 122 -50.07 -11.42 29.42
C PRO A 122 -51.33 -12.30 29.78
N PRO A 123 -51.79 -13.34 29.02
CA PRO A 123 -51.19 -14.71 28.92
C PRO A 123 -51.37 -15.33 27.50
N GLY A 124 -50.91 -16.53 27.09
CA GLY A 124 -50.18 -17.64 27.68
C GLY A 124 -50.03 -18.78 26.64
N VAL A 125 -48.94 -19.54 26.77
CA VAL A 125 -48.80 -21.01 26.66
C VAL A 125 -48.97 -21.71 25.30
N GLU A 126 -47.87 -22.29 24.78
CA GLU A 126 -47.71 -23.76 24.73
C GLU A 126 -46.23 -24.17 24.62
N THR A 127 -45.83 -25.05 25.53
CA THR A 127 -44.51 -25.67 25.72
C THR A 127 -44.65 -27.18 25.55
N VAL A 128 -43.67 -27.82 24.89
CA VAL A 128 -43.31 -29.23 25.07
C VAL A 128 -41.77 -29.26 24.96
N ALA A 129 -40.95 -29.31 26.02
CA ALA A 129 -40.75 -30.24 27.14
C ALA A 129 -39.96 -31.52 26.77
N ALA A 130 -38.70 -31.59 27.21
CA ALA A 130 -37.97 -32.73 27.79
C ALA A 130 -36.54 -32.25 28.17
N GLU A 131 -36.29 -31.88 29.43
CA GLU A 131 -35.66 -32.69 30.51
C GLU A 131 -34.12 -32.79 30.36
N GLN A 132 -33.35 -31.99 31.10
CA GLN A 132 -32.84 -32.22 32.47
C GLN A 132 -31.60 -33.14 32.53
N GLU A 133 -30.44 -32.54 32.84
CA GLU A 133 -29.54 -32.85 33.98
C GLU A 133 -28.09 -32.50 33.64
N ALA A 134 -27.46 -31.74 34.54
CA ALA A 134 -26.01 -31.57 34.57
C ALA A 134 -25.35 -32.88 35.02
N PRO A 135 -24.10 -33.13 34.59
CA PRO A 135 -23.07 -33.22 35.62
C PRO A 135 -21.74 -32.59 35.23
N SER A 136 -20.99 -32.33 36.29
CA SER A 136 -19.64 -31.82 36.39
C SER A 136 -18.56 -32.90 36.18
N VAL A 137 -17.39 -32.43 35.71
CA VAL A 137 -16.01 -32.97 35.83
C VAL A 137 -15.64 -34.25 35.06
N GLU A 138 -14.61 -34.09 34.21
CA GLU A 138 -13.39 -34.91 34.03
C GLU A 138 -13.05 -35.07 32.54
N LEU A 139 -12.04 -34.33 32.06
CA LEU A 139 -11.32 -34.72 30.86
C LEU A 139 -9.89 -35.11 31.25
N VAL A 140 -9.72 -36.42 31.37
CA VAL A 140 -8.46 -37.14 31.40
C VAL A 140 -7.73 -36.91 30.07
N ALA A 141 -6.56 -36.26 30.12
CA ALA A 141 -5.59 -36.31 29.04
C ALA A 141 -4.42 -37.20 29.50
N THR A 142 -4.40 -38.42 28.99
CA THR A 142 -3.28 -39.35 29.05
C THR A 142 -2.11 -38.78 28.26
N LEU A 143 -1.04 -38.40 28.94
CA LEU A 143 0.25 -38.05 28.34
C LEU A 143 1.02 -39.35 28.08
N ASP A 144 1.33 -39.61 26.81
CA ASP A 144 2.23 -40.68 26.39
C ASP A 144 3.70 -40.27 26.63
N SER A 145 4.48 -41.29 27.00
CA SER A 145 5.78 -41.22 27.63
C SER A 145 6.89 -41.44 26.61
N GLY A 146 7.63 -40.37 26.27
CA GLY A 146 8.83 -40.41 25.43
C GLY A 146 10.05 -39.83 26.15
N ALA A 147 10.72 -40.68 26.91
CA ALA A 147 11.99 -40.53 27.63
C ALA A 147 13.01 -39.56 26.97
N LEU A 148 13.48 -38.54 27.73
CA LEU A 148 14.76 -38.48 28.46
C LEU A 148 16.02 -38.47 27.57
N HIS A 149 16.73 -37.33 27.53
CA HIS A 149 18.10 -37.21 28.05
C HIS A 149 18.59 -35.75 28.01
N MET A 150 18.70 -35.12 29.19
CA MET A 150 19.75 -34.13 29.49
C MET A 150 19.98 -34.09 30.99
N ALA A 151 21.19 -34.43 31.42
CA ALA A 151 21.79 -33.91 32.65
C ALA A 151 23.30 -34.21 32.63
N LEU A 152 24.08 -33.24 32.17
CA LEU A 152 25.50 -33.11 32.46
C LEU A 152 25.62 -32.47 33.86
N VAL A 153 26.24 -33.17 34.81
CA VAL A 153 26.46 -32.72 36.19
C VAL A 153 27.94 -32.42 36.40
N ILE A 154 28.26 -31.14 36.64
CA ILE A 154 29.28 -30.63 37.58
C ILE A 154 28.83 -29.18 37.86
N GLY A 155 28.62 -28.66 39.06
CA GLY A 155 28.82 -29.08 40.43
C GLY A 155 28.77 -27.80 41.30
N THR A 156 28.78 -27.99 42.60
CA THR A 156 29.03 -27.00 43.68
C THR A 156 27.85 -26.17 44.20
N LEU A 157 27.43 -26.50 45.41
CA LEU A 157 27.16 -25.50 46.45
C LEU A 157 27.89 -25.90 47.72
N ALA A 158 28.56 -24.93 48.31
CA ALA A 158 29.24 -25.00 49.59
C ALA A 158 28.27 -24.68 50.74
N SER A 159 28.59 -25.25 51.91
CA SER A 159 28.18 -24.89 53.28
C SER A 159 26.70 -25.05 53.64
N GLY A 160 26.30 -25.77 54.69
CA GLY A 160 27.01 -26.45 55.78
C GLY A 160 25.99 -26.84 56.87
N MET A 161 26.50 -27.42 57.96
CA MET A 161 25.88 -27.52 59.31
C MET A 161 25.42 -28.93 59.77
N LEU A 162 26.24 -29.48 60.68
CA LEU A 162 25.93 -30.28 61.90
C LEU A 162 25.12 -31.58 61.74
N ASP A 163 25.67 -32.74 62.13
CA ASP A 163 25.61 -33.22 63.53
C ASP A 163 26.34 -34.57 63.70
N ASP A 164 26.69 -34.86 64.94
CA ASP A 164 27.51 -35.94 65.51
C ASP A 164 27.24 -37.38 65.02
N THR A 165 28.32 -38.15 64.85
CA THR A 165 28.41 -39.50 65.44
C THR A 165 29.84 -39.80 65.88
N HIS A 166 30.01 -39.77 67.20
CA HIS A 166 30.82 -40.65 68.04
C HIS A 166 31.79 -41.68 67.43
N THR A 167 32.91 -41.78 68.16
CA THR A 167 33.66 -42.98 68.58
C THR A 167 34.83 -43.48 67.72
N ASP A 168 35.98 -43.42 68.38
CA ASP A 168 37.05 -44.42 68.48
C ASP A 168 38.25 -44.31 67.52
N ASP A 169 39.31 -43.79 68.15
CA ASP A 169 40.65 -44.38 68.29
C ASP A 169 41.52 -44.73 67.09
N GLU A 170 42.69 -44.07 67.15
CA GLU A 170 44.04 -44.54 66.85
C GLU A 170 44.46 -44.88 65.41
N ALA A 171 45.52 -44.15 65.02
CA ALA A 171 46.58 -44.54 64.10
C ALA A 171 46.19 -44.67 62.62
N LEU A 172 46.67 -43.71 61.82
CA LEU A 172 47.62 -43.99 60.73
C LEU A 172 48.11 -42.66 60.14
N ALA A 173 49.42 -42.47 60.24
CA ALA A 173 50.17 -41.54 59.41
C ALA A 173 50.23 -42.07 57.97
N ALA A 174 49.88 -41.23 57.00
CA ALA A 174 50.27 -41.32 55.58
C ALA A 174 49.93 -39.94 54.96
N ASP A 175 50.88 -39.02 54.87
CA ASP A 175 51.88 -38.91 53.80
C ASP A 175 51.25 -38.84 52.40
N ALA A 176 51.05 -37.61 51.91
CA ALA A 176 50.93 -37.29 50.48
C ALA A 176 50.93 -35.76 50.28
N THR A 177 52.08 -35.12 50.40
CA THR A 177 52.36 -33.87 49.68
C THR A 177 53.66 -34.06 48.91
N SER A 178 53.58 -34.40 47.62
CA SER A 178 54.73 -34.29 46.72
C SER A 178 54.82 -32.85 46.21
N TYR A 179 55.81 -32.12 46.70
CA TYR A 179 56.39 -31.01 45.95
C TYR A 179 57.41 -31.62 44.98
N GLU A 180 57.22 -31.45 43.68
CA GLU A 180 58.30 -31.66 42.72
C GLU A 180 59.13 -30.37 42.67
N ASP A 181 60.36 -30.46 43.18
CA ASP A 181 61.43 -29.47 43.01
C ASP A 181 61.84 -29.45 41.53
N TYR A 182 61.73 -28.28 40.89
CA TYR A 182 62.41 -28.01 39.63
C TYR A 182 63.78 -27.40 39.94
N ASP A 183 64.82 -27.97 39.34
CA ASP A 183 66.23 -27.61 39.53
C ASP A 183 66.51 -26.22 38.94
N ASP A 184 67.16 -25.33 39.70
CA ASP A 184 67.48 -23.92 39.35
C ASP A 184 68.46 -23.77 38.16
N ALA A 185 68.80 -24.86 37.47
CA ALA A 185 69.75 -24.89 36.36
C ALA A 185 69.12 -24.62 34.97
N GLU A 186 67.79 -24.60 34.82
CA GLU A 186 67.13 -24.28 33.54
C GLU A 186 66.78 -22.80 33.35
N LEU A 187 67.03 -21.94 34.34
CA LEU A 187 66.76 -20.49 34.25
C LEU A 187 67.96 -19.67 33.72
N ALA A 188 69.06 -20.31 33.31
CA ALA A 188 70.29 -19.64 32.88
C ALA A 188 70.44 -19.47 31.35
N PHE A 189 69.35 -19.54 30.56
CA PHE A 189 69.42 -19.47 29.09
C PHE A 189 68.77 -18.24 28.44
N PHE A 190 68.50 -17.18 29.21
CA PHE A 190 68.07 -15.89 28.66
C PHE A 190 69.02 -14.78 29.11
N GLU A 191 70.24 -14.79 28.58
CA GLU A 191 71.13 -13.64 28.60
C GLU A 191 70.67 -12.66 27.50
N ASP A 192 70.22 -11.48 27.93
CA ASP A 192 69.78 -10.37 27.08
C ASP A 192 70.90 -9.93 26.10
N GLY A 193 70.69 -10.20 24.81
CA GLY A 193 71.33 -9.44 23.74
C GLY A 193 70.57 -8.13 23.48
N PRO A 194 71.23 -7.05 23.03
CA PRO A 194 70.54 -5.78 22.79
C PRO A 194 69.53 -5.95 21.66
N VAL A 195 68.25 -5.80 21.98
CA VAL A 195 67.15 -5.74 21.01
C VAL A 195 67.34 -4.47 20.17
N ALA A 196 67.70 -4.64 18.91
CA ALA A 196 67.76 -3.56 17.94
C ALA A 196 66.33 -3.13 17.56
N PHE A 197 65.85 -2.03 18.15
CA PHE A 197 64.60 -1.34 17.77
C PHE A 197 64.78 -0.50 16.48
N GLU A 198 65.26 -1.12 15.39
CA GLU A 198 65.37 -0.44 14.08
C GLU A 198 64.53 -1.11 12.98
N ARG A 199 63.50 -1.87 13.37
CA ARG A 199 62.38 -2.18 12.46
C ARG A 199 61.09 -1.75 13.12
N GLU A 200 60.78 -0.48 12.90
CA GLU A 200 59.41 0.01 12.87
C GLU A 200 58.66 -0.95 11.93
N ILE A 201 57.81 -1.80 12.50
CA ILE A 201 56.83 -2.55 11.74
C ILE A 201 55.81 -1.50 11.36
N ASP A 202 55.98 -0.89 10.18
CA ASP A 202 54.87 -0.28 9.46
C ASP A 202 53.87 -1.41 9.24
N ALA A 203 52.92 -1.55 10.17
CA ALA A 203 51.75 -2.35 9.92
C ALA A 203 50.96 -1.57 8.88
N ASP A 204 51.02 -2.00 7.61
CA ASP A 204 50.13 -1.51 6.56
C ASP A 204 48.69 -1.67 7.09
N GLU A 205 48.10 -0.57 7.55
CA GLU A 205 46.70 -0.56 7.90
C GLU A 205 45.92 -0.89 6.62
N PRO A 206 45.07 -1.93 6.61
CA PRO A 206 44.33 -2.30 5.41
C PRO A 206 43.44 -1.12 5.00
N PHE A 207 43.61 -0.63 3.77
CA PHE A 207 42.82 0.46 3.24
C PHE A 207 41.33 0.12 3.28
N VAL A 208 40.54 0.96 3.95
CA VAL A 208 39.08 0.84 3.99
C VAL A 208 38.50 1.93 3.10
N PRO A 209 37.87 1.59 1.97
CA PRO A 209 37.26 2.58 1.09
C PRO A 209 36.09 3.29 1.80
N GLU A 210 36.14 4.62 1.85
CA GLU A 210 35.10 5.46 2.45
C GLU A 210 34.12 6.01 1.40
N TRP A 211 32.83 6.07 1.73
CA TRP A 211 31.83 6.74 0.90
C TRP A 211 32.01 8.26 0.98
N ARG A 212 32.22 8.88 -0.18
CA ARG A 212 32.28 10.33 -0.35
C ARG A 212 31.04 10.81 -1.08
N THR A 213 30.48 11.95 -0.68
CA THR A 213 29.35 12.58 -1.36
C THR A 213 29.85 13.73 -2.21
N TYR A 214 29.54 13.71 -3.52
CA TYR A 214 29.79 14.83 -4.41
C TYR A 214 28.50 15.61 -4.66
N THR A 215 28.59 16.95 -4.67
CA THR A 215 27.48 17.82 -5.08
C THR A 215 27.83 18.49 -6.40
N VAL A 216 27.05 18.17 -7.43
CA VAL A 216 27.21 18.70 -8.79
C VAL A 216 27.12 20.23 -8.78
N GLN A 217 28.10 20.88 -9.40
CA GLN A 217 28.18 22.32 -9.57
C GLN A 217 27.69 22.76 -10.95
N GLN A 218 27.50 24.07 -11.13
CA GLN A 218 27.09 24.62 -12.42
C GLN A 218 28.21 24.45 -13.46
N GLY A 219 27.90 23.77 -14.56
CA GLY A 219 28.84 23.54 -15.67
C GLY A 219 29.54 22.18 -15.62
N ASP A 220 29.34 21.41 -14.55
CA ASP A 220 29.82 20.04 -14.46
C ASP A 220 29.14 19.15 -15.50
N THR A 221 29.93 18.26 -16.09
CA THR A 221 29.43 17.19 -16.95
C THR A 221 30.01 15.87 -16.46
N PHE A 222 29.27 14.77 -16.66
CA PHE A 222 29.75 13.45 -16.23
C PHE A 222 31.12 13.12 -16.81
N ALA A 223 31.39 13.45 -18.08
CA ALA A 223 32.69 13.16 -18.69
C ALA A 223 33.87 13.87 -17.98
N VAL A 224 33.66 15.10 -17.51
CA VAL A 224 34.69 15.86 -16.79
C VAL A 224 34.84 15.35 -15.35
N LEU A 225 33.73 15.07 -14.67
CA LEU A 225 33.75 14.54 -13.31
C LEU A 225 34.32 13.12 -13.24
N ALA A 226 33.98 12.28 -14.21
CA ALA A 226 34.52 10.94 -14.35
C ALA A 226 36.05 10.96 -14.40
N GLN A 227 36.64 11.89 -15.16
CA GLN A 227 38.08 12.02 -15.27
C GLN A 227 38.73 12.65 -14.02
N ASN A 228 38.15 13.73 -13.49
CA ASN A 228 38.81 14.54 -12.45
C ASN A 228 38.58 14.02 -11.03
N GLU A 229 37.41 13.42 -10.76
CA GLU A 229 36.99 13.03 -9.40
C GLU A 229 36.84 11.52 -9.23
N LEU A 230 36.53 10.78 -10.31
CA LEU A 230 36.29 9.34 -10.25
C LEU A 230 37.46 8.49 -10.80
N GLY A 231 38.52 9.13 -11.30
CA GLY A 231 39.69 8.44 -11.85
C GLY A 231 39.38 7.55 -13.07
N LEU A 232 38.27 7.82 -13.78
CA LEU A 232 37.84 7.05 -14.94
C LEU A 232 38.41 7.63 -16.24
N GLY A 233 38.97 6.76 -17.08
CA GLY A 233 39.32 7.11 -18.45
C GLY A 233 38.08 7.38 -19.31
N TYR A 234 38.25 8.07 -20.45
CA TYR A 234 37.13 8.37 -21.35
C TYR A 234 36.38 7.11 -21.83
N SER A 235 37.10 6.04 -22.16
CA SER A 235 36.48 4.77 -22.60
C SER A 235 35.69 4.09 -21.48
N GLU A 236 36.17 4.15 -20.24
CA GLU A 236 35.49 3.58 -19.08
C GLU A 236 34.24 4.38 -18.73
N ALA A 237 34.32 5.71 -18.80
CA ALA A 237 33.17 6.59 -18.58
C ALA A 237 32.06 6.35 -19.62
N ILE A 238 32.42 6.16 -20.90
CA ILE A 238 31.44 5.82 -21.94
C ILE A 238 30.87 4.40 -21.72
N GLY A 239 31.71 3.42 -21.39
CA GLY A 239 31.25 2.06 -21.09
C GLY A 239 30.27 2.00 -19.91
N LEU A 240 30.55 2.78 -18.86
CA LEU A 240 29.65 2.93 -17.71
C LEU A 240 28.31 3.56 -18.12
N LEU A 241 28.33 4.63 -18.93
CA LEU A 241 27.11 5.25 -19.44
C LEU A 241 26.28 4.29 -20.30
N GLU A 242 26.93 3.49 -21.15
CA GLU A 242 26.25 2.51 -22.00
C GLU A 242 25.64 1.34 -21.19
N GLY A 243 26.27 0.96 -20.08
CA GLY A 243 25.79 -0.08 -19.17
C GLY A 243 24.61 0.33 -18.28
N LEU A 244 24.30 1.62 -18.17
CA LEU A 244 23.22 2.11 -17.30
C LEU A 244 21.83 1.95 -17.94
N PRO A 245 20.84 1.42 -17.19
CA PRO A 245 19.45 1.33 -17.66
C PRO A 245 18.83 2.70 -18.02
N ASP A 246 19.19 3.76 -17.30
CA ASP A 246 18.78 5.14 -17.60
C ASP A 246 19.97 6.09 -17.59
N GLN A 247 20.55 6.30 -18.77
CA GLN A 247 21.69 7.21 -18.98
C GLN A 247 21.42 8.66 -18.55
N ARG A 248 20.14 9.05 -18.43
CA ARG A 248 19.77 10.41 -18.02
C ARG A 248 20.18 10.72 -16.59
N VAL A 249 20.32 9.68 -15.75
CA VAL A 249 20.72 9.82 -14.36
C VAL A 249 22.11 10.47 -14.22
N LEU A 250 23.00 10.26 -15.20
CA LEU A 250 24.33 10.87 -15.21
C LEU A 250 24.47 12.02 -16.23
N THR A 251 23.64 12.05 -17.27
CA THR A 251 23.75 13.07 -18.35
C THR A 251 22.88 14.30 -18.13
N HIS A 252 21.85 14.23 -17.30
CA HIS A 252 20.92 15.35 -17.03
C HIS A 252 21.13 15.97 -15.63
N TRP A 253 22.36 15.91 -15.13
CA TRP A 253 22.72 16.54 -13.87
C TRP A 253 22.43 18.04 -13.87
N ARG A 254 21.87 18.50 -12.75
CA ARG A 254 21.65 19.90 -12.41
C ARG A 254 22.50 20.24 -11.20
N ALA A 255 22.85 21.51 -11.08
CA ALA A 255 23.52 22.01 -9.89
C ALA A 255 22.69 21.65 -8.64
N GLY A 256 23.35 21.09 -7.62
CA GLY A 256 22.73 20.60 -6.39
C GLY A 256 22.34 19.11 -6.40
N ASN A 257 22.41 18.41 -7.53
CA ASN A 257 22.32 16.95 -7.51
C ASN A 257 23.51 16.35 -6.75
N THR A 258 23.26 15.28 -6.02
CA THR A 258 24.28 14.58 -5.24
C THR A 258 24.41 13.13 -5.69
N PHE A 259 25.61 12.58 -5.56
CA PHE A 259 25.88 11.16 -5.72
C PHE A 259 26.99 10.75 -4.73
N GLU A 260 27.00 9.47 -4.36
CA GLU A 260 28.01 8.93 -3.47
C GLU A 260 28.97 8.04 -4.27
N TYR A 261 30.25 8.01 -3.89
CA TYR A 261 31.25 7.20 -4.57
C TYR A 261 32.34 6.72 -3.60
N GLN A 262 33.00 5.63 -3.96
CA GLN A 262 34.16 5.06 -3.27
C GLN A 262 35.32 4.92 -4.25
N LEU A 263 36.52 5.29 -3.81
CA LEU A 263 37.76 5.13 -4.57
C LEU A 263 38.64 4.06 -3.93
N ASP A 264 39.45 3.37 -4.74
CA ASP A 264 40.50 2.47 -4.27
C ASP A 264 41.75 3.24 -3.81
N GLU A 265 42.78 2.51 -3.35
CA GLU A 265 44.08 3.07 -2.97
C GLU A 265 44.79 3.81 -4.12
N GLN A 266 44.37 3.60 -5.37
CA GLN A 266 44.92 4.23 -6.57
C GLN A 266 44.03 5.36 -7.12
N ASP A 267 43.08 5.86 -6.32
CA ASP A 267 42.12 6.90 -6.69
C ASP A 267 41.21 6.53 -7.89
N ARG A 268 40.95 5.23 -8.10
CA ARG A 268 40.02 4.76 -9.15
C ARG A 268 38.67 4.40 -8.54
N LEU A 269 37.60 4.68 -9.28
CA LEU A 269 36.23 4.37 -8.84
C LEU A 269 36.03 2.87 -8.57
N MET A 270 35.80 2.51 -7.31
CA MET A 270 35.38 1.16 -6.91
C MET A 270 33.86 0.99 -6.98
N ALA A 271 33.13 1.99 -6.46
CA ALA A 271 31.68 1.94 -6.43
C ALA A 271 31.07 3.34 -6.52
N MET A 272 29.88 3.46 -7.11
CA MET A 272 29.11 4.71 -7.20
C MET A 272 27.64 4.44 -6.93
N ARG A 273 27.01 5.27 -6.11
CA ARG A 273 25.57 5.27 -5.87
C ARG A 273 24.98 6.56 -6.39
N VAL A 274 24.00 6.44 -7.26
CA VAL A 274 23.30 7.59 -7.83
C VAL A 274 21.79 7.38 -7.77
N MET A 275 21.11 8.32 -7.12
CA MET A 275 19.66 8.27 -6.97
C MET A 275 19.00 8.88 -8.22
N LYS A 276 18.14 8.11 -8.89
CA LYS A 276 17.32 8.58 -10.02
C LYS A 276 16.16 9.44 -9.53
N ASN A 277 15.59 9.07 -8.40
CA ASN A 277 14.59 9.83 -7.64
C ASN A 277 14.77 9.51 -6.14
N ALA A 278 13.93 10.04 -5.24
CA ALA A 278 14.14 9.81 -3.81
C ALA A 278 13.89 8.34 -3.37
N ARG A 279 13.29 7.48 -4.20
CA ARG A 279 13.08 6.05 -3.93
C ARG A 279 14.12 5.16 -4.60
N GLU A 280 14.27 5.31 -5.90
CA GLU A 280 15.03 4.41 -6.78
C GLU A 280 16.36 5.06 -7.20
N GLY A 281 17.41 4.26 -7.22
CA GLY A 281 18.72 4.63 -7.72
C GLY A 281 19.47 3.44 -8.32
N PHE A 282 20.73 3.69 -8.66
CA PHE A 282 21.65 2.68 -9.18
C PHE A 282 22.89 2.63 -8.29
N LEU A 283 23.32 1.41 -7.95
CA LEU A 283 24.63 1.11 -7.40
C LEU A 283 25.46 0.52 -8.53
N LEU A 284 26.59 1.14 -8.81
CA LEU A 284 27.58 0.68 -9.76
C LEU A 284 28.78 0.16 -8.98
N GLU A 285 29.21 -1.07 -9.25
CA GLU A 285 30.38 -1.68 -8.63
C GLU A 285 31.36 -2.11 -9.73
N ARG A 286 32.66 -1.83 -9.52
CA ARG A 286 33.70 -2.14 -10.48
C ARG A 286 34.00 -3.64 -10.48
N GLU A 287 33.94 -4.26 -11.65
CA GLU A 287 34.32 -5.66 -11.88
C GLU A 287 35.62 -5.79 -12.70
N GLU A 288 36.02 -7.03 -13.02
CA GLU A 288 37.19 -7.31 -13.86
C GLU A 288 37.08 -6.68 -15.26
N GLU A 289 35.87 -6.69 -15.85
CA GLU A 289 35.58 -6.10 -17.16
C GLU A 289 34.38 -5.13 -17.10
N GLY A 290 34.58 -3.96 -16.48
CA GLY A 290 33.62 -2.86 -16.50
C GLY A 290 32.93 -2.63 -15.16
N PHE A 291 31.63 -2.34 -15.20
CA PHE A 291 30.81 -2.05 -14.02
C PHE A 291 29.56 -2.92 -14.01
N GLU A 292 29.30 -3.60 -12.90
CA GLU A 292 28.01 -4.20 -12.61
C GLU A 292 27.06 -3.10 -12.11
N VAL A 293 25.81 -3.12 -12.58
CA VAL A 293 24.79 -2.15 -12.19
C VAL A 293 23.64 -2.87 -11.48
N ALA A 294 23.46 -2.56 -10.20
CA ALA A 294 22.33 -3.01 -9.40
C ALA A 294 21.34 -1.85 -9.16
N THR A 295 20.05 -2.17 -9.10
CA THR A 295 19.03 -1.20 -8.69
C THR A 295 18.98 -1.14 -7.16
N ILE A 296 19.04 0.07 -6.62
CA ILE A 296 18.91 0.32 -5.19
C ILE A 296 17.60 1.04 -4.89
N GLU A 297 16.95 0.63 -3.81
CA GLU A 297 15.73 1.27 -3.32
C GLU A 297 15.89 1.72 -1.87
N ARG A 298 15.52 2.98 -1.63
CA ARG A 298 15.42 3.54 -0.28
C ARG A 298 14.10 3.10 0.34
N ALA A 299 14.22 2.45 1.49
CA ALA A 299 13.05 2.13 2.30
C ALA A 299 12.40 3.43 2.77
N GLY A 300 11.09 3.57 2.50
CA GLY A 300 10.28 4.64 3.05
C GLY A 300 9.45 4.16 4.23
N GLU A 301 9.00 5.10 5.04
CA GLU A 301 8.05 4.81 6.12
C GLU A 301 6.62 4.97 5.58
N ALA A 302 5.85 3.88 5.62
CA ALA A 302 4.46 3.88 5.21
C ALA A 302 3.64 4.78 6.15
N THR A 303 3.07 5.86 5.60
CA THR A 303 2.32 6.84 6.36
C THR A 303 0.93 7.00 5.78
N GLN A 304 -0.10 6.91 6.63
CA GLN A 304 -1.48 7.17 6.27
C GLN A 304 -1.81 8.65 6.47
N ARG A 305 -2.45 9.28 5.48
CA ARG A 305 -2.86 10.68 5.54
C ARG A 305 -4.31 10.85 5.10
N LEU A 306 -5.09 11.57 5.91
CA LEU A 306 -6.45 11.94 5.59
C LEU A 306 -6.49 13.34 4.97
N PHE A 307 -7.10 13.44 3.79
CA PHE A 307 -7.37 14.69 3.10
C PHE A 307 -8.87 14.94 3.07
N ALA A 308 -9.31 16.13 3.46
CA ALA A 308 -10.71 16.52 3.38
C ALA A 308 -10.84 17.86 2.65
N GLY A 309 -11.94 18.03 1.92
CA GLY A 309 -12.23 19.27 1.21
C GLY A 309 -13.66 19.36 0.72
N SER A 310 -14.04 20.55 0.27
CA SER A 310 -15.33 20.80 -0.37
C SER A 310 -15.16 21.18 -1.84
N VAL A 311 -16.10 20.78 -2.67
CA VAL A 311 -16.05 21.03 -4.10
C VAL A 311 -16.42 22.49 -4.38
N SER A 312 -15.47 23.22 -4.98
CA SER A 312 -15.63 24.57 -5.48
C SER A 312 -15.13 24.65 -6.91
N GLY A 313 -16.05 24.50 -7.86
CA GLY A 313 -15.72 24.40 -9.28
C GLY A 313 -15.57 22.96 -9.72
N SER A 314 -14.37 22.56 -10.16
CA SER A 314 -14.11 21.18 -10.59
C SER A 314 -13.52 20.37 -9.44
N PHE A 315 -14.04 19.14 -9.22
CA PHE A 315 -13.53 18.20 -8.21
C PHE A 315 -11.99 18.12 -8.19
N ALA A 316 -11.36 17.91 -9.35
CA ALA A 316 -9.91 17.78 -9.44
C ALA A 316 -9.13 18.99 -8.89
N ARG A 317 -9.63 20.23 -9.09
CA ARG A 317 -8.98 21.43 -8.55
C ARG A 317 -9.19 21.55 -7.04
N SER A 318 -10.38 21.19 -6.56
CA SER A 318 -10.67 21.18 -5.13
C SER A 318 -9.83 20.13 -4.40
N ALA A 319 -9.70 18.92 -4.97
CA ALA A 319 -8.85 17.86 -4.44
C ALA A 319 -7.37 18.26 -4.47
N GLN A 320 -6.87 18.86 -5.55
CA GLN A 320 -5.48 19.32 -5.59
C GLN A 320 -5.20 20.42 -4.54
N ALA A 321 -6.18 21.27 -4.23
CA ALA A 321 -6.06 22.31 -3.22
C ALA A 321 -5.94 21.79 -1.79
N THR A 322 -6.30 20.52 -1.51
CA THR A 322 -6.10 19.90 -0.19
C THR A 322 -4.67 19.41 0.04
N GLY A 323 -3.81 19.48 -0.98
CA GLY A 323 -2.43 18.97 -0.91
C GLY A 323 -2.22 17.62 -1.60
N LEU A 324 -3.26 17.06 -2.23
CA LEU A 324 -3.14 15.87 -3.07
C LEU A 324 -2.30 16.16 -4.32
N SER A 325 -1.40 15.25 -4.67
CA SER A 325 -0.62 15.31 -5.90
C SER A 325 -1.51 15.12 -7.13
N SER A 326 -1.05 15.58 -8.30
CA SER A 326 -1.78 15.40 -9.56
C SER A 326 -2.03 13.94 -9.92
N THR A 327 -1.11 13.04 -9.53
CA THR A 327 -1.23 11.60 -9.74
C THR A 327 -2.32 11.00 -8.86
N GLU A 328 -2.38 11.37 -7.58
CA GLU A 328 -3.42 10.93 -6.65
C GLU A 328 -4.80 11.44 -7.08
N VAL A 329 -4.92 12.72 -7.43
CA VAL A 329 -6.19 13.30 -7.93
C VAL A 329 -6.69 12.57 -9.18
N ALA A 330 -5.79 12.20 -10.10
CA ALA A 330 -6.14 11.45 -11.29
C ALA A 330 -6.61 10.02 -10.96
N GLN A 331 -5.96 9.33 -10.01
CA GLN A 331 -6.37 8.01 -9.54
C GLN A 331 -7.76 8.06 -8.87
N ILE A 332 -7.97 9.02 -7.97
CA ILE A 332 -9.24 9.24 -7.28
C ILE A 332 -10.35 9.53 -8.29
N SER A 333 -10.09 10.42 -9.25
CA SER A 333 -11.09 10.79 -10.27
C SER A 333 -11.51 9.57 -11.08
N ARG A 334 -10.56 8.74 -11.54
CA ARG A 334 -10.87 7.48 -12.27
C ARG A 334 -11.67 6.50 -11.43
N LEU A 335 -11.38 6.43 -10.12
CA LEU A 335 -12.09 5.55 -9.21
C LEU A 335 -13.56 5.97 -9.06
N LEU A 336 -13.80 7.26 -8.79
CA LEU A 336 -15.15 7.81 -8.62
C LEU A 336 -15.95 7.85 -9.92
N GLU A 337 -15.31 8.10 -11.07
CA GLU A 337 -15.94 8.15 -12.39
C GLU A 337 -16.69 6.86 -12.76
N LYS A 338 -16.39 5.73 -12.11
CA LYS A 338 -17.13 4.47 -12.29
C LYS A 338 -18.60 4.57 -11.86
N LYS A 339 -18.94 5.42 -10.89
CA LYS A 339 -20.30 5.57 -10.34
C LYS A 339 -20.80 7.01 -10.26
N LEU A 340 -19.90 8.00 -10.31
CA LEU A 340 -20.19 9.43 -10.18
C LEU A 340 -19.81 10.19 -11.45
N ASP A 341 -20.77 10.86 -12.10
CA ASP A 341 -20.46 11.78 -13.21
C ASP A 341 -20.21 13.19 -12.66
N PHE A 342 -18.93 13.59 -12.58
CA PHE A 342 -18.51 14.90 -12.05
C PHE A 342 -19.14 16.12 -12.75
N ARG A 343 -19.65 15.99 -13.98
CA ARG A 343 -20.31 17.12 -14.67
C ARG A 343 -21.76 17.30 -14.25
N ARG A 344 -22.41 16.21 -13.84
CA ARG A 344 -23.86 16.16 -13.64
C ARG A 344 -24.24 16.04 -12.17
N ASP A 345 -23.49 15.22 -11.44
CA ASP A 345 -23.83 14.77 -10.10
C ASP A 345 -23.19 15.68 -9.06
N THR A 346 -21.99 16.20 -9.33
CA THR A 346 -21.29 17.15 -8.45
C THR A 346 -21.92 18.54 -8.40
N ARG A 347 -21.98 19.10 -7.20
CA ARG A 347 -22.43 20.46 -6.89
C ARG A 347 -21.37 21.20 -6.08
N ARG A 348 -21.46 22.54 -6.09
CA ARG A 348 -20.64 23.37 -5.21
C ARG A 348 -21.10 23.12 -3.78
N GLY A 349 -20.15 22.82 -2.89
CA GLY A 349 -20.41 22.51 -1.49
C GLY A 349 -20.53 21.02 -1.20
N ASP A 350 -20.47 20.13 -2.20
CA ASP A 350 -20.29 18.69 -1.94
C ASP A 350 -18.96 18.48 -1.21
N GLU A 351 -18.92 17.54 -0.26
CA GLU A 351 -17.76 17.26 0.57
C GLU A 351 -17.11 15.95 0.15
N PHE A 352 -15.79 15.87 0.31
CA PHE A 352 -15.05 14.64 0.07
C PHE A 352 -13.93 14.47 1.09
N GLN A 353 -13.66 13.21 1.40
CA GLN A 353 -12.58 12.78 2.27
C GLN A 353 -11.86 11.60 1.63
N VAL A 354 -10.54 11.61 1.66
CA VAL A 354 -9.71 10.58 1.04
C VAL A 354 -8.60 10.19 2.00
N LEU A 355 -8.55 8.90 2.34
CA LEU A 355 -7.48 8.30 3.12
C LEU A 355 -6.49 7.65 2.16
N ILE A 356 -5.23 8.10 2.20
CA ILE A 356 -4.15 7.60 1.35
C ILE A 356 -3.03 7.07 2.22
N GLU A 357 -2.51 5.90 1.87
CA GLU A 357 -1.23 5.41 2.37
C GLU A 357 -0.16 5.73 1.32
N SER A 358 0.94 6.32 1.75
CA SER A 358 2.09 6.62 0.91
C SER A 358 3.36 6.52 1.72
N ASP A 359 4.44 6.10 1.09
CA ASP A 359 5.75 6.08 1.71
C ASP A 359 6.38 7.46 1.63
N ILE A 360 6.81 8.00 2.76
CA ILE A 360 7.46 9.32 2.80
C ILE A 360 8.98 9.12 2.77
N ILE A 361 9.63 9.71 1.75
CA ILE A 361 11.09 9.76 1.65
C ILE A 361 11.49 11.20 1.33
N ASP A 362 12.30 11.81 2.20
CA ASP A 362 12.76 13.21 2.11
C ASP A 362 11.61 14.23 1.93
N GLY A 363 10.49 13.99 2.61
CA GLY A 363 9.29 14.84 2.52
C GLY A 363 8.46 14.69 1.24
N ALA A 364 8.89 13.84 0.30
CA ALA A 364 8.12 13.46 -0.87
C ALA A 364 7.38 12.13 -0.65
N SER A 365 6.17 12.03 -1.20
CA SER A 365 5.33 10.84 -1.09
C SER A 365 5.51 9.93 -2.32
N PHE A 366 5.73 8.64 -2.06
CA PHE A 366 5.89 7.59 -3.05
C PHE A 366 4.88 6.47 -2.81
N ASP A 367 4.62 5.69 -3.85
CA ASP A 367 3.75 4.50 -3.83
C ASP A 367 2.37 4.73 -3.19
N SER A 368 1.82 5.92 -3.43
CA SER A 368 0.51 6.33 -2.96
C SER A 368 -0.57 5.34 -3.39
N ARG A 369 -1.35 4.88 -2.41
CA ARG A 369 -2.53 4.03 -2.60
C ARG A 369 -3.70 4.59 -1.80
N ILE A 370 -4.85 4.62 -2.44
CA ILE A 370 -6.09 5.08 -1.80
C ILE A 370 -6.62 3.93 -0.95
N LEU A 371 -6.75 4.13 0.35
CA LEU A 371 -7.32 3.14 1.26
C LEU A 371 -8.83 3.25 1.32
N ALA A 372 -9.33 4.49 1.44
CA ALA A 372 -10.77 4.75 1.48
C ALA A 372 -11.09 6.14 0.94
N ILE A 373 -12.30 6.30 0.41
CA ILE A 373 -12.83 7.58 -0.04
C ILE A 373 -14.31 7.69 0.31
N GLN A 374 -14.69 8.85 0.81
CA GLN A 374 -16.06 9.24 1.05
C GLN A 374 -16.35 10.50 0.25
N TYR A 375 -17.43 10.48 -0.51
CA TYR A 375 -17.97 11.61 -1.23
C TYR A 375 -19.41 11.80 -0.76
N GLU A 376 -19.70 12.97 -0.21
CA GLU A 376 -21.03 13.35 0.26
C GLU A 376 -21.53 14.51 -0.59
N GLY A 377 -22.60 14.26 -1.35
CA GLY A 377 -23.05 15.20 -2.35
C GLY A 377 -24.56 15.32 -2.38
N ALA A 378 -25.05 16.50 -2.76
CA ALA A 378 -26.49 16.78 -2.76
C ALA A 378 -27.32 15.86 -3.69
N ARG A 379 -26.68 15.07 -4.56
CA ARG A 379 -27.31 14.16 -5.53
C ARG A 379 -26.88 12.72 -5.41
N MET A 380 -25.76 12.46 -4.75
CA MET A 380 -25.13 11.13 -4.69
C MET A 380 -24.15 11.12 -3.54
N ASP A 381 -24.25 10.09 -2.71
CA ASP A 381 -23.26 9.76 -1.70
C ASP A 381 -22.56 8.46 -2.11
N LEU A 382 -21.25 8.42 -1.93
CA LEU A 382 -20.44 7.27 -2.33
C LEU A 382 -19.30 7.09 -1.34
N THR A 383 -19.29 5.94 -0.68
CA THR A 383 -18.18 5.50 0.19
C THR A 383 -17.57 4.26 -0.40
N LEU A 384 -16.23 4.25 -0.49
CA LEU A 384 -15.46 3.16 -1.08
C LEU A 384 -14.27 2.85 -0.20
N VAL A 385 -14.01 1.56 -0.01
CA VAL A 385 -12.89 1.06 0.77
C VAL A 385 -12.16 0.02 -0.06
N ARG A 386 -10.82 0.09 -0.03
CA ARG A 386 -9.94 -0.87 -0.69
C ARG A 386 -9.89 -2.15 0.14
N ASN A 387 -10.05 -3.29 -0.52
CA ASN A 387 -9.85 -4.61 0.07
C ASN A 387 -8.38 -5.02 -0.10
N SER A 388 -7.66 -5.34 1.00
CA SER A 388 -6.25 -5.75 0.91
C SER A 388 -6.05 -7.07 0.16
N ALA A 389 -7.05 -7.97 0.17
CA ALA A 389 -6.91 -9.31 -0.38
C ALA A 389 -6.82 -9.33 -1.93
N ASP A 390 -7.51 -8.42 -2.60
CA ASP A 390 -7.58 -8.35 -4.07
C ASP A 390 -7.24 -6.97 -4.66
N ASN A 391 -6.99 -5.98 -3.80
CA ASN A 391 -6.70 -4.58 -4.15
C ASN A 391 -7.85 -3.87 -4.91
N ASN A 392 -9.06 -4.42 -4.90
CA ASN A 392 -10.25 -3.81 -5.49
C ASN A 392 -10.95 -2.90 -4.46
N TYR A 393 -11.88 -2.08 -4.96
CA TYR A 393 -12.66 -1.15 -4.14
C TYR A 393 -14.12 -1.58 -4.09
N TYR A 394 -14.64 -1.62 -2.87
CA TYR A 394 -15.99 -2.01 -2.56
C TYR A 394 -16.67 -0.94 -1.72
N THR A 395 -17.99 -0.85 -1.82
CA THR A 395 -18.79 -0.15 -0.82
C THR A 395 -18.70 -0.85 0.54
N PRO A 396 -19.05 -0.19 1.67
CA PRO A 396 -19.07 -0.83 2.99
C PRO A 396 -19.91 -2.12 3.06
N ASP A 397 -20.92 -2.24 2.19
CA ASP A 397 -21.77 -3.43 2.06
C ASP A 397 -21.16 -4.53 1.16
N GLY A 398 -19.90 -4.36 0.72
CA GLY A 398 -19.17 -5.34 -0.10
C GLY A 398 -19.51 -5.33 -1.59
N GLN A 399 -20.18 -4.30 -2.11
CA GLN A 399 -20.49 -4.20 -3.53
C GLN A 399 -19.34 -3.58 -4.32
N SER A 400 -18.88 -4.23 -5.39
CA SER A 400 -17.82 -3.68 -6.27
C SER A 400 -18.31 -2.47 -7.07
N LEU A 401 -17.34 -1.61 -7.40
CA LEU A 401 -17.50 -0.49 -8.32
C LEU A 401 -17.61 -0.88 -9.79
N ASP A 402 -17.08 -2.05 -10.15
CA ASP A 402 -17.01 -2.42 -11.55
C ASP A 402 -18.43 -2.53 -12.13
N PRO A 403 -18.71 -1.89 -13.29
CA PRO A 403 -20.02 -1.93 -13.88
C PRO A 403 -20.38 -3.38 -14.21
N ALA A 404 -21.22 -3.95 -13.36
CA ALA A 404 -21.72 -5.29 -13.47
C ALA A 404 -22.37 -5.48 -14.84
N PHE A 405 -21.95 -6.53 -15.54
CA PHE A 405 -22.50 -6.89 -16.83
C PHE A 405 -23.12 -8.29 -16.73
N SER A 406 -24.44 -8.33 -16.60
CA SER A 406 -25.19 -9.58 -16.66
C SER A 406 -24.99 -10.24 -18.01
N ARG A 407 -24.58 -11.51 -18.00
CA ARG A 407 -24.43 -12.30 -19.22
C ARG A 407 -25.76 -12.54 -19.93
N TYR A 408 -26.86 -12.57 -19.19
CA TYR A 408 -28.20 -12.84 -19.71
C TYR A 408 -29.08 -11.57 -19.63
N PRO A 409 -29.66 -11.12 -20.76
CA PRO A 409 -30.50 -9.92 -20.79
C PRO A 409 -31.97 -10.24 -20.46
N PHE A 410 -32.24 -11.22 -19.60
CA PHE A 410 -33.58 -11.65 -19.21
C PHE A 410 -33.52 -12.46 -17.91
N GLU A 411 -34.65 -12.55 -17.23
CA GLU A 411 -34.83 -13.43 -16.07
C GLU A 411 -35.30 -14.83 -16.47
N GLY A 412 -34.92 -15.83 -15.68
CA GLY A 412 -35.32 -17.23 -15.87
C GLY A 412 -34.43 -18.01 -16.83
N SER A 413 -34.89 -19.21 -17.20
CA SER A 413 -34.15 -20.12 -18.08
C SER A 413 -34.88 -20.28 -19.40
N TYR A 414 -34.18 -19.95 -20.50
CA TYR A 414 -34.64 -20.17 -21.87
C TYR A 414 -33.61 -21.01 -22.61
N ARG A 415 -34.06 -21.77 -23.61
CA ARG A 415 -33.16 -22.59 -24.42
C ARG A 415 -32.41 -21.74 -25.43
N MET A 416 -31.08 -21.86 -25.46
CA MET A 416 -30.26 -21.34 -26.55
C MET A 416 -30.56 -22.11 -27.83
N SER A 417 -31.23 -21.49 -28.81
CA SER A 417 -31.57 -22.11 -30.09
C SER A 417 -30.44 -22.01 -31.11
N SER A 418 -29.59 -20.99 -31.02
CA SER A 418 -28.42 -20.84 -31.87
C SER A 418 -27.31 -20.08 -31.14
N SER A 419 -26.08 -20.55 -31.25
CA SER A 419 -24.91 -19.90 -30.65
C SER A 419 -24.25 -18.90 -31.62
N PHE A 420 -23.42 -18.01 -31.08
CA PHE A 420 -22.53 -17.17 -31.88
C PHE A 420 -21.62 -18.05 -32.75
N ASN A 421 -21.61 -17.79 -34.06
CA ASN A 421 -20.80 -18.56 -34.99
C ASN A 421 -20.41 -17.71 -36.21
N PRO A 422 -19.17 -17.17 -36.26
CA PRO A 422 -18.72 -16.33 -37.36
C PRO A 422 -18.52 -17.10 -38.67
N ARG A 423 -18.47 -18.44 -38.62
CA ARG A 423 -18.24 -19.34 -39.75
C ARG A 423 -19.46 -20.20 -40.09
N ARG A 424 -20.64 -19.84 -39.60
CA ARG A 424 -21.87 -20.60 -39.86
C ARG A 424 -22.14 -20.68 -41.37
N THR A 425 -22.30 -21.89 -41.90
CA THR A 425 -22.57 -22.12 -43.33
C THR A 425 -24.06 -22.26 -43.58
N HIS A 426 -24.57 -21.58 -44.62
CA HIS A 426 -25.96 -21.75 -45.03
C HIS A 426 -26.14 -23.12 -45.72
N PRO A 427 -27.09 -23.97 -45.27
CA PRO A 427 -27.17 -25.37 -45.71
C PRO A 427 -27.44 -25.52 -47.22
N VAL A 428 -28.23 -24.62 -47.79
CA VAL A 428 -28.58 -24.67 -49.23
C VAL A 428 -27.52 -24.05 -50.14
N THR A 429 -26.95 -22.90 -49.77
CA THR A 429 -26.07 -22.12 -50.67
C THR A 429 -24.59 -22.40 -50.44
N GLY A 430 -24.23 -23.10 -49.36
CA GLY A 430 -22.84 -23.39 -48.98
C GLY A 430 -22.02 -22.15 -48.59
N ARG A 431 -22.60 -20.96 -48.60
CA ARG A 431 -21.91 -19.70 -48.27
C ARG A 431 -21.87 -19.49 -46.76
N VAL A 432 -20.78 -18.88 -46.29
CA VAL A 432 -20.66 -18.43 -44.90
C VAL A 432 -21.65 -17.28 -44.66
N SER A 433 -22.55 -17.49 -43.70
CA SER A 433 -23.53 -16.52 -43.19
C SER A 433 -23.34 -16.40 -41.68
N PRO A 434 -22.42 -15.51 -41.23
CA PRO A 434 -22.05 -15.37 -39.83
C PRO A 434 -23.26 -15.12 -38.94
N HIS A 435 -23.34 -15.86 -37.83
CA HIS A 435 -24.27 -15.56 -36.75
C HIS A 435 -23.53 -14.73 -35.69
N ARG A 436 -23.86 -13.43 -35.61
CA ARG A 436 -23.13 -12.43 -34.81
C ARG A 436 -23.70 -12.22 -33.41
N GLY A 437 -24.62 -13.07 -32.99
CA GLY A 437 -25.23 -13.04 -31.68
C GLY A 437 -25.55 -14.44 -31.19
N THR A 438 -26.30 -14.50 -30.11
CA THR A 438 -26.85 -15.72 -29.54
C THR A 438 -28.37 -15.62 -29.57
N ASP A 439 -29.01 -16.69 -30.04
CA ASP A 439 -30.47 -16.79 -30.14
C ASP A 439 -31.03 -17.57 -28.97
N TRP A 440 -32.00 -16.96 -28.31
CA TRP A 440 -32.74 -17.55 -27.19
C TRP A 440 -34.19 -17.75 -27.57
N ALA A 441 -34.64 -19.00 -27.64
CA ALA A 441 -36.02 -19.33 -27.94
C ALA A 441 -36.91 -18.95 -26.74
N MET A 442 -37.80 -17.98 -26.95
CA MET A 442 -38.68 -17.45 -25.90
C MET A 442 -40.02 -16.98 -26.47
N PRO A 443 -41.12 -17.04 -25.69
CA PRO A 443 -42.42 -16.52 -26.12
C PRO A 443 -42.36 -15.05 -26.51
N ILE A 444 -43.26 -14.62 -27.39
CA ILE A 444 -43.44 -13.19 -27.69
C ILE A 444 -43.89 -12.48 -26.41
N GLY A 445 -43.26 -11.36 -26.08
CA GLY A 445 -43.62 -10.57 -24.90
C GLY A 445 -42.77 -10.83 -23.66
N THR A 446 -41.80 -11.75 -23.71
CA THR A 446 -40.84 -11.94 -22.62
C THR A 446 -40.06 -10.65 -22.37
N PRO A 447 -39.99 -10.16 -21.11
CA PRO A 447 -39.19 -8.99 -20.76
C PRO A 447 -37.70 -9.18 -21.09
N VAL A 448 -37.13 -8.19 -21.75
CA VAL A 448 -35.68 -8.08 -22.02
C VAL A 448 -35.13 -6.94 -21.17
N GLN A 449 -34.02 -7.19 -20.51
CA GLN A 449 -33.39 -6.29 -19.55
C GLN A 449 -32.03 -5.77 -20.04
N ALA A 450 -31.65 -4.59 -19.54
CA ALA A 450 -30.31 -4.06 -19.74
C ALA A 450 -29.30 -4.86 -18.90
N PRO A 451 -28.24 -5.43 -19.49
CA PRO A 451 -27.26 -6.23 -18.77
C PRO A 451 -26.30 -5.38 -17.94
N ALA A 452 -26.17 -4.09 -18.24
CA ALA A 452 -25.35 -3.14 -17.51
C ALA A 452 -25.94 -1.74 -17.67
N ASP A 453 -25.53 -0.81 -16.80
CA ASP A 453 -25.86 0.60 -16.92
C ASP A 453 -25.41 1.17 -18.28
N GLY A 454 -26.20 2.08 -18.85
CA GLY A 454 -25.86 2.69 -20.12
C GLY A 454 -26.89 3.66 -20.67
N ARG A 455 -26.75 3.97 -21.97
CA ARG A 455 -27.64 4.85 -22.72
C ARG A 455 -28.12 4.18 -24.00
N VAL A 456 -29.40 4.35 -24.30
CA VAL A 456 -29.99 3.86 -25.56
C VAL A 456 -29.42 4.65 -26.73
N GLU A 457 -28.57 3.99 -27.52
CA GLU A 457 -27.93 4.58 -28.70
C GLU A 457 -28.91 4.63 -29.88
N LYS A 458 -29.73 3.59 -30.04
CA LYS A 458 -30.65 3.46 -31.18
C LYS A 458 -31.86 2.61 -30.87
N VAL A 459 -33.02 3.05 -31.35
CA VAL A 459 -34.24 2.25 -31.49
C VAL A 459 -34.62 2.29 -32.96
N GLY A 460 -34.94 1.15 -33.56
CA GLY A 460 -35.24 1.09 -34.99
C GLY A 460 -36.06 -0.10 -35.41
N ASN A 461 -36.44 -0.10 -36.68
CA ASN A 461 -37.10 -1.22 -37.34
C ASN A 461 -36.39 -1.48 -38.67
N HIS A 462 -36.06 -2.74 -38.96
CA HIS A 462 -35.32 -3.13 -40.16
C HIS A 462 -35.95 -4.40 -40.76
N PRO A 463 -36.01 -4.55 -42.10
CA PRO A 463 -36.69 -5.69 -42.74
C PRO A 463 -36.21 -7.07 -42.26
N VAL A 464 -34.90 -7.22 -42.00
CA VAL A 464 -34.29 -8.47 -41.51
C VAL A 464 -34.27 -8.54 -39.99
N ALA A 465 -33.63 -7.59 -39.31
CA ALA A 465 -33.51 -7.56 -37.85
C ALA A 465 -34.81 -7.31 -37.08
N GLY A 466 -35.89 -6.91 -37.76
CA GLY A 466 -37.15 -6.54 -37.13
C GLY A 466 -37.03 -5.24 -36.34
N ARG A 467 -37.87 -5.10 -35.31
CA ARG A 467 -37.71 -4.06 -34.30
C ARG A 467 -36.48 -4.40 -33.47
N TYR A 468 -35.63 -3.40 -33.25
CA TYR A 468 -34.39 -3.60 -32.53
C TYR A 468 -34.01 -2.40 -31.68
N LEU A 469 -33.18 -2.68 -30.69
CA LEU A 469 -32.64 -1.75 -29.72
C LEU A 469 -31.12 -1.91 -29.66
N VAL A 470 -30.38 -0.80 -29.50
CA VAL A 470 -28.95 -0.78 -29.25
C VAL A 470 -28.69 0.05 -28.00
N VAL A 471 -28.01 -0.53 -27.01
CA VAL A 471 -27.58 0.16 -25.79
C VAL A 471 -26.06 0.25 -25.79
N ARG A 472 -25.54 1.44 -25.47
CA ARG A 472 -24.13 1.68 -25.21
C ARG A 472 -23.94 1.78 -23.71
N HIS A 473 -23.10 0.90 -23.17
CA HIS A 473 -22.87 0.79 -21.74
C HIS A 473 -21.71 1.67 -21.30
N ASP A 474 -21.73 2.05 -20.02
CA ASP A 474 -20.76 2.98 -19.44
C ASP A 474 -19.35 2.36 -19.39
N ASN A 475 -19.27 1.02 -19.35
CA ASN A 475 -18.02 0.25 -19.46
C ASN A 475 -17.51 0.06 -20.90
N GLY A 476 -18.07 0.78 -21.89
CA GLY A 476 -17.60 0.77 -23.29
C GLY A 476 -18.16 -0.35 -24.17
N TYR A 477 -18.87 -1.32 -23.58
CA TYR A 477 -19.56 -2.37 -24.33
C TYR A 477 -20.80 -1.81 -25.04
N ARG A 478 -21.22 -2.48 -26.11
CA ARG A 478 -22.53 -2.25 -26.74
C ARG A 478 -23.30 -3.54 -26.86
N THR A 479 -24.61 -3.44 -26.69
CA THR A 479 -25.52 -4.58 -26.86
C THR A 479 -26.56 -4.29 -27.92
N ARG A 480 -26.98 -5.34 -28.63
CA ARG A 480 -28.11 -5.26 -29.57
C ARG A 480 -29.13 -6.33 -29.29
N TYR A 481 -30.40 -5.95 -29.44
CA TYR A 481 -31.55 -6.80 -29.20
C TYR A 481 -32.44 -6.75 -30.43
N LEU A 482 -32.62 -7.88 -31.11
CA LEU A 482 -33.31 -7.98 -32.39
C LEU A 482 -34.60 -8.80 -32.26
N HIS A 483 -35.40 -8.76 -33.33
CA HIS A 483 -36.68 -9.48 -33.45
C HIS A 483 -37.74 -9.08 -32.41
N LEU A 484 -37.57 -7.92 -31.75
CA LEU A 484 -38.41 -7.47 -30.64
C LEU A 484 -39.88 -7.31 -31.07
N SER A 485 -40.81 -7.52 -30.13
CA SER A 485 -42.20 -7.14 -30.36
C SER A 485 -42.40 -5.64 -30.11
N ARG A 486 -41.80 -5.13 -29.03
CA ARG A 486 -41.92 -3.73 -28.60
C ARG A 486 -40.68 -3.28 -27.81
N PRO A 487 -40.00 -2.18 -28.22
CA PRO A 487 -39.08 -1.47 -27.33
C PRO A 487 -39.88 -0.71 -26.26
N LEU A 488 -39.37 -0.68 -25.02
CA LEU A 488 -39.99 0.04 -23.90
C LEU A 488 -39.30 1.39 -23.61
N VAL A 489 -38.16 1.63 -24.26
CA VAL A 489 -37.33 2.83 -24.13
C VAL A 489 -37.15 3.54 -25.46
N SER A 490 -36.73 4.80 -25.42
CA SER A 490 -36.47 5.67 -26.56
C SER A 490 -34.98 5.98 -26.71
N ARG A 491 -34.59 6.45 -27.91
CA ARG A 491 -33.20 6.88 -28.15
C ARG A 491 -32.83 8.02 -27.20
N GLY A 492 -31.69 7.87 -26.54
CA GLY A 492 -31.16 8.86 -25.60
C GLY A 492 -31.48 8.56 -24.14
N ASP A 493 -32.43 7.67 -23.85
CA ASP A 493 -32.79 7.30 -22.48
C ASP A 493 -31.60 6.64 -21.77
N ARG A 494 -31.42 6.98 -20.48
CA ARG A 494 -30.49 6.27 -19.62
C ARG A 494 -31.20 5.03 -19.09
N VAL A 495 -30.48 3.92 -19.02
CA VAL A 495 -31.01 2.65 -18.50
C VAL A 495 -30.08 2.13 -17.42
N SER A 496 -30.66 1.57 -16.37
CA SER A 496 -29.91 0.88 -15.31
C SER A 496 -29.85 -0.62 -15.57
N MET A 497 -28.84 -1.30 -15.03
CA MET A 497 -28.77 -2.76 -15.03
C MET A 497 -30.07 -3.37 -14.48
N GLY A 498 -30.58 -4.41 -15.16
CA GLY A 498 -31.84 -5.09 -14.81
C GLY A 498 -33.10 -4.35 -15.27
N GLU A 499 -32.99 -3.10 -15.73
CA GLU A 499 -34.14 -2.34 -16.22
C GLU A 499 -34.74 -3.02 -17.46
N ARG A 500 -36.08 -3.12 -17.50
CA ARG A 500 -36.80 -3.68 -18.65
C ARG A 500 -36.80 -2.69 -19.81
N ILE A 501 -36.04 -3.00 -20.84
CA ILE A 501 -35.82 -2.12 -22.00
C ILE A 501 -36.64 -2.52 -23.23
N ALA A 502 -37.09 -3.76 -23.32
CA ALA A 502 -37.87 -4.25 -24.45
C ALA A 502 -38.67 -5.51 -24.11
N LEU A 503 -39.50 -5.93 -25.06
CA LEU A 503 -40.18 -7.22 -25.07
C LEU A 503 -39.72 -8.04 -26.29
N SER A 504 -39.39 -9.31 -26.07
CA SER A 504 -39.04 -10.27 -27.12
C SER A 504 -40.17 -10.40 -28.15
N GLY A 505 -39.85 -10.92 -29.33
CA GLY A 505 -40.84 -11.03 -30.39
C GLY A 505 -40.50 -12.02 -31.48
N ASN A 506 -41.03 -11.72 -32.67
CA ASN A 506 -40.79 -12.49 -33.89
C ASN A 506 -40.82 -11.57 -35.11
N THR A 507 -40.38 -10.31 -34.96
CA THR A 507 -40.43 -9.32 -36.05
C THR A 507 -39.23 -9.45 -37.00
N GLY A 508 -39.37 -8.95 -38.23
CA GLY A 508 -38.33 -9.10 -39.26
C GLY A 508 -38.27 -10.51 -39.83
N ARG A 509 -37.08 -10.93 -40.28
CA ARG A 509 -36.87 -12.27 -40.84
C ARG A 509 -36.44 -13.23 -39.72
N SER A 510 -37.41 -13.95 -39.18
CA SER A 510 -37.25 -14.93 -38.12
C SER A 510 -38.04 -16.20 -38.44
N THR A 511 -37.55 -17.36 -38.00
CA THR A 511 -38.25 -18.66 -38.16
C THR A 511 -39.29 -18.92 -37.06
N GLY A 512 -39.12 -18.32 -35.89
CA GLY A 512 -40.03 -18.46 -34.76
C GLY A 512 -39.66 -17.51 -33.61
N PRO A 513 -40.53 -17.33 -32.60
CA PRO A 513 -40.27 -16.39 -31.50
C PRO A 513 -38.95 -16.65 -30.78
N HIS A 514 -38.09 -15.63 -30.74
CA HIS A 514 -36.80 -15.66 -30.06
C HIS A 514 -36.27 -14.24 -29.83
N LEU A 515 -35.23 -14.14 -28.99
CA LEU A 515 -34.38 -12.96 -28.88
C LEU A 515 -33.03 -13.27 -29.55
N HIS A 516 -32.64 -12.46 -30.53
CA HIS A 516 -31.26 -12.41 -31.02
C HIS A 516 -30.51 -11.32 -30.24
N TYR A 517 -29.50 -11.74 -29.48
CA TYR A 517 -28.72 -10.89 -28.58
C TYR A 517 -27.26 -10.80 -29.03
N GLU A 518 -26.74 -9.60 -29.21
CA GLU A 518 -25.33 -9.35 -29.56
C GLU A 518 -24.63 -8.58 -28.44
N VAL A 519 -23.40 -8.99 -28.11
CA VAL A 519 -22.44 -8.18 -27.35
C VAL A 519 -21.34 -7.72 -28.31
N ILE A 520 -20.99 -6.44 -28.22
CA ILE A 520 -20.06 -5.76 -29.14
C ILE A 520 -18.96 -5.10 -28.31
N VAL A 521 -17.72 -5.53 -28.56
CA VAL A 521 -16.50 -5.01 -27.94
C VAL A 521 -15.65 -4.39 -29.04
N ASN A 522 -15.17 -3.16 -28.85
CA ASN A 522 -14.33 -2.46 -29.84
C ASN A 522 -14.90 -2.52 -31.28
N ASN A 523 -16.22 -2.31 -31.39
CA ASN A 523 -16.96 -2.32 -32.67
C ASN A 523 -17.07 -3.68 -33.37
N SER A 524 -16.65 -4.78 -32.72
CA SER A 524 -16.76 -6.16 -33.22
C SER A 524 -17.72 -6.97 -32.37
N ALA A 525 -18.60 -7.74 -33.00
CA ALA A 525 -19.48 -8.68 -32.29
C ALA A 525 -18.67 -9.88 -31.78
N VAL A 526 -18.87 -10.26 -30.53
CA VAL A 526 -18.16 -11.34 -29.85
C VAL A 526 -19.16 -12.37 -29.31
N ASP A 527 -18.66 -13.55 -28.96
CA ASP A 527 -19.48 -14.57 -28.30
C ASP A 527 -19.84 -14.13 -26.89
N ALA A 528 -21.09 -13.68 -26.69
CA ALA A 528 -21.60 -13.20 -25.40
C ALA A 528 -21.47 -14.25 -24.28
N MET A 529 -21.40 -15.54 -24.63
CA MET A 529 -21.33 -16.64 -23.65
C MET A 529 -19.89 -16.97 -23.24
N LYS A 530 -18.89 -16.41 -23.92
CA LYS A 530 -17.47 -16.71 -23.69
C LYS A 530 -16.60 -15.48 -23.45
N VAL A 531 -17.05 -14.30 -23.88
CA VAL A 531 -16.33 -13.06 -23.64
C VAL A 531 -16.19 -12.82 -22.14
N GLU A 532 -15.00 -12.41 -21.73
CA GLU A 532 -14.77 -11.92 -20.37
C GLU A 532 -15.58 -10.64 -20.17
N LEU A 533 -16.53 -10.73 -19.24
CA LEU A 533 -17.41 -9.64 -18.85
C LEU A 533 -17.06 -9.26 -17.42
N PRO A 534 -17.09 -7.96 -17.07
CA PRO A 534 -16.98 -7.54 -15.69
C PRO A 534 -18.21 -8.07 -14.93
N GLU A 535 -18.02 -9.14 -14.16
CA GLU A 535 -19.05 -9.64 -13.25
C GLU A 535 -19.08 -8.71 -12.03
N SER A 536 -20.27 -8.42 -11.49
CA SER A 536 -20.36 -7.83 -10.15
C SER A 536 -19.75 -8.81 -9.17
N GLN A 537 -18.49 -8.61 -8.82
CA GLN A 537 -17.91 -9.25 -7.66
C GLN A 537 -18.52 -8.52 -6.46
N SER A 538 -19.62 -9.04 -5.91
CA SER A 538 -19.99 -8.73 -4.54
C SER A 538 -19.21 -9.67 -3.63
N LEU A 539 -18.73 -9.14 -2.51
CA LEU A 539 -18.20 -9.97 -1.45
C LEU A 539 -19.39 -10.60 -0.71
N ASP A 540 -19.37 -11.93 -0.57
CA ASP A 540 -20.41 -12.68 0.13
C ASP A 540 -19.78 -13.61 1.18
N GLY A 541 -20.57 -13.96 2.21
CA GLY A 541 -20.17 -14.92 3.24
C GLY A 541 -18.94 -14.48 4.04
N GLU A 542 -17.95 -15.38 4.16
CA GLU A 542 -16.72 -15.15 4.92
C GLU A 542 -15.88 -13.97 4.38
N ARG A 543 -15.86 -13.79 3.05
CA ARG A 543 -15.10 -12.69 2.43
C ARG A 543 -15.68 -11.32 2.78
N LEU A 544 -17.01 -11.23 2.87
CA LEU A 544 -17.68 -9.99 3.27
C LEU A 544 -17.36 -9.64 4.72
N MET A 545 -17.43 -10.62 5.62
CA MET A 545 -17.13 -10.40 7.04
C MET A 545 -15.66 -9.97 7.24
N ALA A 546 -14.72 -10.63 6.58
CA ALA A 546 -13.30 -10.26 6.63
C ALA A 546 -13.07 -8.83 6.10
N PHE A 547 -13.69 -8.48 4.97
CA PHE A 547 -13.62 -7.13 4.42
C PHE A 547 -14.23 -6.08 5.36
N GLN A 548 -15.39 -6.35 5.96
CA GLN A 548 -16.04 -5.41 6.89
C GLN A 548 -15.18 -5.16 8.14
N GLN A 549 -14.53 -6.21 8.66
CA GLN A 549 -13.61 -6.09 9.79
C GLN A 549 -12.37 -5.25 9.43
N GLU A 550 -11.84 -5.38 8.22
CA GLU A 550 -10.73 -4.56 7.73
C GLU A 550 -11.16 -3.11 7.43
N ALA A 551 -12.38 -2.92 6.92
CA ALA A 551 -12.90 -1.61 6.53
C ALA A 551 -13.29 -0.74 7.73
N GLU A 552 -13.69 -1.34 8.86
CA GLU A 552 -14.14 -0.64 10.06
C GLU A 552 -13.17 0.47 10.55
N PRO A 553 -11.86 0.19 10.78
CA PRO A 553 -10.93 1.24 11.20
C PRO A 553 -10.76 2.34 10.15
N LEU A 554 -10.75 2.00 8.85
CA LEU A 554 -10.62 2.98 7.77
C LEU A 554 -11.84 3.90 7.70
N LEU A 555 -13.04 3.35 7.90
CA LEU A 555 -14.29 4.11 7.96
C LEU A 555 -14.36 4.99 9.22
N ALA A 556 -13.81 4.53 10.34
CA ALA A 556 -13.73 5.32 11.57
C ALA A 556 -12.83 6.57 11.36
N VAL A 557 -11.71 6.41 10.67
CA VAL A 557 -10.80 7.52 10.31
C VAL A 557 -11.48 8.52 9.38
N LEU A 558 -12.25 8.06 8.38
CA LEU A 558 -13.02 8.97 7.54
C LEU A 558 -14.02 9.78 8.37
N ARG A 559 -14.81 9.10 9.23
CA ARG A 559 -15.81 9.75 10.09
C ARG A 559 -15.22 10.76 11.08
N SER A 560 -13.98 10.60 11.54
CA SER A 560 -13.37 11.57 12.45
C SER A 560 -13.12 12.92 11.75
N GLY A 561 -12.84 12.90 10.44
CA GLY A 561 -12.56 14.10 9.65
C GLY A 561 -11.26 14.82 10.02
N GLU A 562 -10.43 14.26 10.91
CA GLU A 562 -9.18 14.85 11.35
C GLU A 562 -8.11 14.74 10.26
N THR A 563 -7.92 15.82 9.51
CA THR A 563 -6.95 15.87 8.41
C THR A 563 -5.52 15.83 8.91
N GLY A 564 -4.64 15.13 8.19
CA GLY A 564 -3.22 15.03 8.52
C GLY A 564 -2.74 13.58 8.59
N THR A 565 -1.57 13.38 9.19
CA THR A 565 -1.01 12.03 9.41
C THR A 565 -1.85 11.29 10.45
N VAL A 566 -2.41 10.16 10.04
CA VAL A 566 -3.18 9.28 10.91
C VAL A 566 -2.21 8.28 11.52
N VAL A 567 -1.94 8.44 12.82
CA VAL A 567 -1.24 7.40 13.58
C VAL A 567 -2.27 6.34 13.89
N ALA A 568 -2.18 5.19 13.21
CA ALA A 568 -2.97 4.03 13.59
C ALA A 568 -2.64 3.69 15.06
N GLN A 569 -3.56 3.97 15.98
CA GLN A 569 -3.46 3.44 17.33
C GLN A 569 -3.64 1.93 17.20
N ALA A 570 -2.54 1.19 17.26
CA ALA A 570 -2.60 -0.24 17.49
C ALA A 570 -3.40 -0.45 18.79
N SER A 571 -4.56 -1.08 18.68
CA SER A 571 -5.40 -1.46 19.80
C SER A 571 -4.57 -2.28 20.79
N GLY A 572 -4.18 -1.65 21.90
CA GLY A 572 -3.66 -2.35 23.05
C GLY A 572 -4.73 -3.30 23.56
N SER A 573 -4.35 -4.56 23.71
CA SER A 573 -5.09 -5.52 24.52
C SER A 573 -5.11 -5.01 25.96
N ASP A 574 -6.22 -4.40 26.37
CA ASP A 574 -6.53 -4.22 27.79
C ASP A 574 -6.88 -5.60 28.35
N ASP A 575 -5.91 -6.19 29.05
CA ASP A 575 -6.10 -7.27 30.01
C ASP A 575 -6.45 -6.60 31.35
N ASP A 576 -7.69 -6.79 31.82
CA ASP A 576 -8.12 -6.53 33.20
C ASP A 576 -9.03 -7.66 33.68
#